data_AF-A0A251Y8L3-F1
#
_entry.id   AF-A0A251Y8L3-F1
#
_cell.length_a   1.000
_cell.length_b   1.000
_cell.length_c   1.000
_cell.angle_alpha   90.00
_cell.angle_beta   90.00
_cell.angle_gamma   90.00
#
_symmetry.space_group_name_H-M   'P 1'
#
loop_
_entity.id
_entity.type
_entity.pdbx_description
1 polymer ?
#
loop_
_entity_poly.entity_id
_entity_poly.type
_entity_poly.pdbx_seq_one_letter_code
_entity_poly.pdbx_strand_id
1 'polypeptide(L)'
;MRTRRRAASAAAAVVILATALSGCSWFPQPPESAVTSLEAMRVRIAAVDGIADVEASLYSTDYRDGPDPWIAQVDATADTADPAVAVAVRDALGDGVTQAELDLSLALPAGDGAVPVTLDPRDPASAEVAETWRRIPGVASVDVTGGDRSVELQQGTTFPAATDLVRPSLGDGEVGIRRGTTSVDVSAAAPARSVLDLVERLDARPDVSDLSVSPRSAPARGIIDVESEDPAGVAAVLAGTPDEAADAGTAPRTIFFVRAPYSSARDASRDPDLTGWVGLPLGSPAPDDLPDPSETSTPAAPTTPAPPPVLVDVTAQEAGVRAFLEAAAATTGVPAEVTTVATQCEDGSAATQATGSVLIPIFTAMDEPQPPFDAITRSWTDAGFVPGGHAMGRDYWTAGDGRADGVASASIRGASDGIHLSAESVCVR
;
A
#
# COMPACT_ATOMS: atom_id res chain seq x y z
N MET A 1 -15.28 -9.71 -56.17
CA MET A 1 -14.78 -8.52 -55.44
C MET A 1 -14.60 -8.81 -53.93
N ARG A 2 -13.85 -9.86 -53.57
CA ARG A 2 -13.54 -10.23 -52.17
C ARG A 2 -12.22 -11.02 -52.14
N THR A 3 -11.09 -10.37 -52.45
CA THR A 3 -9.75 -11.03 -52.35
C THR A 3 -8.55 -10.08 -52.41
N ARG A 4 -8.70 -8.77 -52.19
CA ARG A 4 -7.57 -7.80 -52.35
C ARG A 4 -7.42 -6.75 -51.24
N ARG A 5 -7.90 -7.00 -50.02
CA ARG A 5 -7.71 -6.09 -48.86
C ARG A 5 -6.95 -6.70 -47.66
N ARG A 6 -6.35 -7.90 -47.81
CA ARG A 6 -5.60 -8.57 -46.72
C ARG A 6 -4.06 -8.47 -46.83
N ALA A 7 -3.53 -7.61 -47.69
CA ALA A 7 -2.07 -7.50 -47.91
C ALA A 7 -1.46 -6.14 -47.52
N ALA A 8 -2.20 -5.25 -46.87
CA ALA A 8 -1.72 -3.91 -46.50
C ALA A 8 -1.48 -3.70 -44.98
N SER A 9 -1.88 -4.65 -44.14
CA SER A 9 -1.76 -4.53 -42.67
C SER A 9 -0.51 -5.22 -42.09
N ALA A 10 0.21 -6.01 -42.89
CA ALA A 10 1.41 -6.74 -42.44
C ALA A 10 2.71 -5.94 -42.62
N ALA A 11 2.67 -4.76 -43.26
CA ALA A 11 3.86 -3.94 -43.52
C ALA A 11 4.05 -2.77 -42.52
N ALA A 12 3.05 -2.47 -41.70
CA ALA A 12 3.14 -1.40 -40.69
C ALA A 12 3.65 -1.90 -39.32
N ALA A 13 3.47 -3.19 -39.00
CA ALA A 13 3.94 -3.80 -37.75
C ALA A 13 5.47 -4.10 -37.74
N VAL A 14 6.14 -4.06 -38.90
CA VAL A 14 7.58 -4.36 -39.02
C VAL A 14 8.45 -3.10 -38.99
N VAL A 15 7.88 -1.90 -39.18
CA VAL A 15 8.66 -0.65 -39.22
C VAL A 15 8.91 -0.06 -37.83
N ILE A 16 8.10 -0.40 -36.81
CA ILE A 16 8.35 0.05 -35.41
C ILE A 16 9.46 -0.78 -34.74
N LEU A 17 9.66 -2.05 -35.15
CA LEU A 17 10.76 -2.88 -34.60
C LEU A 17 12.14 -2.52 -35.18
N ALA A 18 12.21 -1.92 -36.37
CA ALA A 18 13.49 -1.68 -37.05
C ALA A 18 14.13 -0.32 -36.71
N THR A 19 13.38 0.65 -36.19
CA THR A 19 13.92 1.95 -35.74
C THR A 19 14.47 1.93 -34.31
N ALA A 20 14.35 0.80 -33.59
CA ALA A 20 14.92 0.63 -32.24
C ALA A 20 16.38 0.12 -32.25
N LEU A 21 16.93 -0.29 -33.39
CA LEU A 21 18.26 -0.92 -33.47
C LEU A 21 19.41 0.05 -33.81
N SER A 22 19.14 1.34 -33.98
CA SER A 22 20.18 2.34 -34.26
C SER A 22 19.83 3.71 -33.67
N GLY A 23 20.14 3.90 -32.39
CA GLY A 23 20.09 5.22 -31.76
C GLY A 23 19.79 5.11 -30.27
N CYS A 24 20.70 5.61 -29.45
CA CYS A 24 20.66 5.64 -27.99
C CYS A 24 19.27 5.92 -27.42
N SER A 25 18.60 4.92 -26.85
CA SER A 25 17.49 5.17 -25.93
C SER A 25 18.10 5.78 -24.66
N TRP A 26 17.69 7.01 -24.31
CA TRP A 26 18.08 7.63 -23.04
C TRP A 26 17.43 6.96 -21.81
N PHE A 27 16.57 5.97 -22.03
CA PHE A 27 15.97 5.12 -21.01
C PHE A 27 16.73 3.80 -20.92
N PRO A 28 16.97 3.26 -19.70
CA PRO A 28 17.53 1.93 -19.54
C PRO A 28 16.61 0.90 -20.19
N GLN A 29 17.23 -0.11 -20.78
CA GLN A 29 16.52 -1.20 -21.41
C GLN A 29 16.21 -2.28 -20.37
N PRO A 30 15.04 -2.94 -20.45
CA PRO A 30 14.74 -4.06 -19.58
C PRO A 30 15.73 -5.22 -19.75
N PRO A 31 16.05 -5.96 -18.67
CA PRO A 31 16.81 -7.19 -18.77
C PRO A 31 16.17 -8.16 -19.76
N GLU A 32 16.97 -8.77 -20.64
CA GLU A 32 16.49 -9.73 -21.64
C GLU A 32 15.78 -10.94 -21.00
N SER A 33 16.23 -11.34 -19.81
CA SER A 33 15.60 -12.34 -18.94
C SER A 33 14.17 -11.95 -18.52
N ALA A 34 13.95 -10.70 -18.14
CA ALA A 34 12.63 -10.18 -17.78
C ALA A 34 11.70 -10.16 -19.00
N VAL A 35 12.18 -9.67 -20.15
CA VAL A 35 11.41 -9.67 -21.40
C VAL A 35 11.04 -11.09 -21.83
N THR A 36 11.99 -12.02 -21.80
CA THR A 36 11.77 -13.40 -22.24
C THR A 36 10.82 -14.15 -21.30
N SER A 37 10.96 -13.96 -19.99
CA SER A 37 10.08 -14.61 -19.00
C SER A 37 8.67 -14.02 -19.01
N LEU A 38 8.51 -12.71 -19.24
CA LEU A 38 7.21 -12.06 -19.41
C LEU A 38 6.47 -12.59 -20.65
N GLU A 39 7.14 -12.68 -21.80
CA GLU A 39 6.50 -13.21 -23.02
C GLU A 39 6.14 -14.70 -22.86
N ALA A 40 7.00 -15.49 -22.22
CA ALA A 40 6.70 -16.90 -21.92
C ALA A 40 5.49 -17.03 -20.96
N MET A 41 5.37 -16.15 -19.97
CA MET A 41 4.18 -16.10 -19.10
C MET A 41 2.93 -15.70 -19.87
N ARG A 42 2.99 -14.63 -20.66
CA ARG A 42 1.88 -14.17 -21.49
C ARG A 42 1.34 -15.29 -22.38
N VAL A 43 2.21 -16.05 -23.05
CA VAL A 43 1.82 -17.19 -23.89
C VAL A 43 1.12 -18.28 -23.07
N ARG A 44 1.57 -18.56 -21.83
CA ARG A 44 0.92 -19.54 -20.95
C ARG A 44 -0.46 -19.09 -20.50
N ILE A 45 -0.60 -17.84 -20.07
CA ILE A 45 -1.91 -17.27 -19.66
C ILE A 45 -2.87 -17.25 -20.85
N ALA A 46 -2.41 -16.83 -22.03
CA ALA A 46 -3.23 -16.80 -23.25
C ALA A 46 -3.68 -18.20 -23.73
N ALA A 47 -3.03 -19.27 -23.26
CA ALA A 47 -3.41 -20.65 -23.55
C ALA A 47 -4.41 -21.24 -22.54
N VAL A 48 -4.76 -20.50 -21.48
CA VAL A 48 -5.78 -20.92 -20.51
C VAL A 48 -7.17 -20.86 -21.16
N ASP A 49 -7.91 -21.96 -21.08
CA ASP A 49 -9.31 -22.00 -21.53
C ASP A 49 -10.14 -20.95 -20.77
N GLY A 50 -10.83 -20.09 -21.50
CA GLY A 50 -11.62 -18.98 -20.94
C GLY A 50 -10.92 -17.62 -20.97
N ILE A 51 -9.68 -17.53 -21.47
CA ILE A 51 -8.97 -16.26 -21.69
C ILE A 51 -9.16 -15.78 -23.13
N ALA A 52 -9.62 -14.54 -23.26
CA ALA A 52 -9.87 -13.86 -24.53
C ALA A 52 -8.65 -13.10 -25.02
N ASP A 53 -7.96 -12.40 -24.10
CA ASP A 53 -6.85 -11.52 -24.42
C ASP A 53 -5.88 -11.38 -23.24
N VAL A 54 -4.61 -11.12 -23.55
CA VAL A 54 -3.54 -10.86 -22.57
C VAL A 54 -2.62 -9.76 -23.10
N GLU A 55 -2.66 -8.63 -22.42
CA GLU A 55 -1.73 -7.52 -22.61
C GLU A 55 -0.62 -7.62 -21.57
N ALA A 56 0.61 -7.32 -21.98
CA ALA A 56 1.77 -7.37 -21.10
C ALA A 56 2.73 -6.24 -21.43
N SER A 57 3.25 -5.59 -20.40
CA SER A 57 4.23 -4.51 -20.53
C SER A 57 5.25 -4.57 -19.41
N LEU A 58 6.38 -3.89 -19.60
CA LEU A 58 7.49 -3.87 -18.66
C LEU A 58 7.98 -2.42 -18.54
N TYR A 59 7.97 -1.88 -17.33
CA TYR A 59 8.38 -0.50 -17.05
C TYR A 59 9.18 -0.40 -15.74
N SER A 60 9.73 0.78 -15.46
CA SER A 60 10.51 1.10 -14.26
C SER A 60 9.91 2.34 -13.59
N THR A 61 9.88 2.37 -12.26
CA THR A 61 9.12 3.37 -11.47
C THR A 61 9.78 4.73 -11.31
N ASP A 62 11.10 4.84 -11.17
CA ASP A 62 11.83 6.12 -11.29
C ASP A 62 13.33 5.82 -11.52
N TYR A 63 14.02 6.71 -12.25
CA TYR A 63 15.46 6.58 -12.54
C TYR A 63 16.35 7.38 -11.59
N ARG A 64 15.75 8.15 -10.67
CA ARG A 64 16.48 9.15 -9.88
C ARG A 64 17.14 8.62 -8.61
N ASP A 65 16.68 7.50 -8.06
CA ASP A 65 17.07 7.07 -6.71
C ASP A 65 17.77 5.69 -6.60
N GLY A 66 17.98 4.95 -7.70
CA GLY A 66 18.72 3.68 -7.68
C GLY A 66 18.38 2.73 -8.84
N PRO A 67 18.93 1.50 -8.89
CA PRO A 67 18.44 0.47 -9.81
C PRO A 67 17.09 -0.03 -9.31
N ASP A 68 16.02 0.70 -9.62
CA ASP A 68 14.65 0.31 -9.30
C ASP A 68 14.30 -1.07 -9.90
N PRO A 69 13.46 -1.87 -9.22
CA PRO A 69 12.94 -3.11 -9.78
C PRO A 69 12.10 -2.79 -11.03
N TRP A 70 12.22 -3.64 -12.04
CA TRP A 70 11.30 -3.60 -13.18
C TRP A 70 9.94 -4.07 -12.71
N ILE A 71 8.87 -3.45 -13.22
CA ILE A 71 7.50 -3.90 -12.99
C ILE A 71 6.97 -4.47 -14.30
N ALA A 72 6.62 -5.75 -14.26
CA ALA A 72 5.93 -6.45 -15.32
C ALA A 72 4.43 -6.37 -15.06
N GLN A 73 3.74 -5.55 -15.83
CA GLN A 73 2.28 -5.43 -15.76
C GLN A 73 1.66 -6.39 -16.78
N VAL A 74 0.73 -7.22 -16.32
CA VAL A 74 -0.03 -8.17 -17.13
C VAL A 74 -1.51 -7.96 -16.88
N ASP A 75 -2.25 -7.66 -17.94
CA ASP A 75 -3.69 -7.48 -17.90
C ASP A 75 -4.34 -8.58 -18.74
N ALA A 76 -5.04 -9.50 -18.07
CA ALA A 76 -5.74 -10.60 -18.71
C ALA A 76 -7.26 -10.35 -18.75
N THR A 77 -7.90 -10.65 -19.87
CA THR A 77 -9.37 -10.56 -20.01
C THR A 77 -9.95 -11.94 -20.29
N ALA A 78 -10.90 -12.39 -19.47
CA ALA A 78 -11.64 -13.63 -19.68
C ALA A 78 -12.84 -13.43 -20.64
N ASP A 79 -13.21 -14.47 -21.39
CA ASP A 79 -14.49 -14.53 -22.12
C ASP A 79 -15.60 -15.26 -21.34
N THR A 80 -15.28 -15.73 -20.14
CA THR A 80 -16.18 -16.46 -19.23
C THR A 80 -16.31 -15.76 -17.89
N ALA A 81 -17.53 -15.78 -17.32
CA ALA A 81 -17.79 -15.26 -15.98
C ALA A 81 -17.46 -16.26 -14.87
N ASP A 82 -17.04 -17.49 -15.21
CA ASP A 82 -16.72 -18.55 -14.25
C ASP A 82 -15.44 -18.24 -13.46
N PRO A 83 -15.49 -18.09 -12.12
CA PRO A 83 -14.32 -17.80 -11.31
C PRO A 83 -13.24 -18.89 -11.35
N ALA A 84 -13.55 -20.10 -11.82
CA ALA A 84 -12.56 -21.15 -11.99
C ALA A 84 -11.39 -20.74 -12.93
N VAL A 85 -11.62 -19.79 -13.84
CA VAL A 85 -10.56 -19.27 -14.71
C VAL A 85 -9.46 -18.55 -13.93
N ALA A 86 -9.77 -17.92 -12.79
CA ALA A 86 -8.76 -17.27 -11.94
C ALA A 86 -7.76 -18.29 -11.36
N VAL A 87 -8.25 -19.46 -10.96
CA VAL A 87 -7.41 -20.58 -10.49
C VAL A 87 -6.52 -21.09 -11.61
N ALA A 88 -7.08 -21.27 -12.82
CA ALA A 88 -6.32 -21.73 -13.97
C ALA A 88 -5.24 -20.72 -14.42
N VAL A 89 -5.55 -19.42 -14.39
CA VAL A 89 -4.57 -18.35 -14.66
C VAL A 89 -3.45 -18.37 -13.62
N ARG A 90 -3.78 -18.49 -12.33
CA ARG A 90 -2.79 -18.59 -11.25
C ARG A 90 -1.84 -19.77 -11.47
N ASP A 91 -2.38 -20.93 -11.81
CA ASP A 91 -1.57 -22.13 -12.09
C ASP A 91 -0.67 -21.94 -13.33
N ALA A 92 -1.09 -21.12 -14.30
CA ALA A 92 -0.31 -20.80 -15.50
C ALA A 92 0.86 -19.83 -15.26
N LEU A 93 0.90 -19.10 -14.13
CA LEU A 93 1.96 -18.14 -13.81
C LEU A 93 3.33 -18.82 -13.63
N GLY A 94 3.35 -20.02 -13.05
CA GLY A 94 4.59 -20.70 -12.63
C GLY A 94 5.41 -19.83 -11.68
N ASP A 95 6.71 -19.67 -11.95
CA ASP A 95 7.65 -18.93 -11.09
C ASP A 95 7.56 -17.39 -11.22
N GLY A 96 6.59 -16.85 -11.96
CA GLY A 96 6.48 -15.40 -12.17
C GLY A 96 7.41 -14.85 -13.28
N VAL A 97 7.74 -13.55 -13.20
CA VAL A 97 8.65 -12.87 -14.13
C VAL A 97 10.03 -12.74 -13.49
N THR A 98 11.08 -13.09 -14.23
CA THR A 98 12.45 -13.02 -13.71
C THR A 98 12.94 -11.58 -13.65
N GLN A 99 13.52 -11.15 -12.52
CA GLN A 99 14.07 -9.80 -12.34
C GLN A 99 13.05 -8.66 -12.55
N ALA A 100 11.77 -8.94 -12.35
CA ALA A 100 10.71 -7.96 -12.32
C ALA A 100 9.67 -8.32 -11.25
N GLU A 101 9.11 -7.32 -10.60
CA GLU A 101 7.90 -7.46 -9.82
C GLU A 101 6.71 -7.66 -10.78
N LEU A 102 5.82 -8.60 -10.47
CA LEU A 102 4.63 -8.86 -11.29
C LEU A 102 3.46 -8.05 -10.73
N ASP A 103 2.84 -7.25 -11.56
CA ASP A 103 1.50 -6.69 -11.36
C ASP A 103 0.55 -7.41 -12.32
N LEU A 104 -0.48 -8.07 -11.79
CA LEU A 104 -1.36 -8.93 -12.56
C LEU A 104 -2.82 -8.63 -12.25
N SER A 105 -3.57 -8.30 -13.29
CA SER A 105 -5.02 -8.15 -13.23
C SER A 105 -5.71 -9.19 -14.13
N LEU A 106 -6.86 -9.68 -13.68
CA LEU A 106 -7.76 -10.53 -14.45
C LEU A 106 -9.17 -9.95 -14.42
N ALA A 107 -9.66 -9.55 -15.59
CA ALA A 107 -11.02 -9.06 -15.78
C ALA A 107 -11.96 -10.23 -16.16
N LEU A 108 -13.01 -10.44 -15.36
CA LEU A 108 -14.11 -11.35 -15.64
C LEU A 108 -15.35 -10.55 -16.12
N PRO A 109 -16.00 -10.97 -17.22
CA PRO A 109 -17.22 -10.33 -17.71
C PRO A 109 -18.41 -10.60 -16.77
N ALA A 110 -19.50 -9.85 -16.98
CA ALA A 110 -20.78 -10.11 -16.34
C ALA A 110 -21.29 -11.53 -16.67
N GLY A 111 -22.01 -12.13 -15.72
CA GLY A 111 -22.64 -13.44 -15.88
C GLY A 111 -24.01 -13.49 -15.21
N ASP A 112 -24.55 -14.70 -15.05
CA ASP A 112 -25.87 -14.91 -14.45
C ASP A 112 -25.92 -14.41 -12.99
N GLY A 113 -26.51 -13.22 -12.82
CA GLY A 113 -26.64 -12.55 -11.53
C GLY A 113 -25.32 -12.00 -10.96
N ALA A 114 -24.28 -11.86 -11.79
CA ALA A 114 -22.96 -11.37 -11.39
C ALA A 114 -22.52 -10.23 -12.30
N VAL A 115 -22.03 -9.13 -11.72
CA VAL A 115 -21.46 -8.01 -12.47
C VAL A 115 -20.02 -8.28 -12.92
N PRO A 116 -19.44 -7.50 -13.86
CA PRO A 116 -18.02 -7.61 -14.17
C PRO A 116 -17.16 -7.36 -12.92
N VAL A 117 -16.03 -8.06 -12.85
CA VAL A 117 -15.05 -7.91 -11.78
C VAL A 117 -13.62 -7.95 -12.31
N THR A 118 -12.76 -7.09 -11.78
CA THR A 118 -11.31 -7.19 -11.96
C THR A 118 -10.69 -7.67 -10.64
N LEU A 119 -9.78 -8.64 -10.69
CA LEU A 119 -9.14 -9.22 -9.51
C LEU A 119 -7.68 -9.58 -9.78
N ASP A 120 -6.87 -9.70 -8.73
CA ASP A 120 -5.56 -10.35 -8.82
C ASP A 120 -5.72 -11.87 -8.58
N PRO A 121 -5.50 -12.73 -9.60
CA PRO A 121 -5.69 -14.16 -9.45
C PRO A 121 -4.63 -14.82 -8.55
N ARG A 122 -3.56 -14.12 -8.18
CA ARG A 122 -2.54 -14.60 -7.23
C ARG A 122 -3.05 -14.65 -5.80
N ASP A 123 -4.02 -13.79 -5.45
CA ASP A 123 -4.62 -13.73 -4.12
C ASP A 123 -5.96 -14.50 -4.09
N PRO A 124 -6.00 -15.70 -3.49
CA PRO A 124 -7.23 -16.47 -3.38
C PRO A 124 -8.31 -15.74 -2.57
N ALA A 125 -7.92 -14.95 -1.56
CA ALA A 125 -8.89 -14.22 -0.73
C ALA A 125 -9.58 -13.12 -1.54
N SER A 126 -8.85 -12.44 -2.42
CA SER A 126 -9.43 -11.46 -3.34
C SER A 126 -10.45 -12.09 -4.30
N ALA A 127 -10.20 -13.30 -4.81
CA ALA A 127 -11.17 -14.01 -5.65
C ALA A 127 -12.48 -14.37 -4.91
N GLU A 128 -12.41 -14.79 -3.64
CA GLU A 128 -13.59 -15.10 -2.83
C GLU A 128 -14.42 -13.84 -2.52
N VAL A 129 -13.75 -12.73 -2.20
CA VAL A 129 -14.37 -11.43 -1.95
C VAL A 129 -15.02 -10.89 -3.24
N ALA A 130 -14.31 -10.96 -4.37
CA ALA A 130 -14.83 -10.60 -5.70
C ALA A 130 -16.13 -11.33 -6.03
N GLU A 131 -16.17 -12.65 -5.85
CA GLU A 131 -17.36 -13.46 -6.13
C GLU A 131 -18.55 -13.12 -5.23
N THR A 132 -18.27 -12.73 -3.98
CA THR A 132 -19.31 -12.27 -3.06
C THR A 132 -19.85 -10.91 -3.50
N TRP A 133 -18.97 -9.94 -3.75
CA TRP A 133 -19.36 -8.56 -4.03
C TRP A 133 -20.02 -8.38 -5.38
N ARG A 134 -19.58 -9.12 -6.41
CA ARG A 134 -20.15 -9.02 -7.75
C ARG A 134 -21.61 -9.48 -7.83
N ARG A 135 -22.14 -10.11 -6.77
CA ARG A 135 -23.53 -10.58 -6.65
C ARG A 135 -24.39 -9.68 -5.75
N ILE A 136 -23.80 -8.63 -5.18
CA ILE A 136 -24.53 -7.68 -4.34
C ILE A 136 -25.51 -6.88 -5.21
N PRO A 137 -26.81 -6.85 -4.88
CA PRO A 137 -27.79 -6.06 -5.61
C PRO A 137 -27.42 -4.58 -5.63
N GLY A 138 -27.46 -3.96 -6.81
CA GLY A 138 -27.14 -2.54 -6.97
C GLY A 138 -25.66 -2.24 -7.18
N VAL A 139 -24.78 -3.24 -7.19
CA VAL A 139 -23.40 -3.08 -7.67
C VAL A 139 -23.40 -3.09 -9.21
N ALA A 140 -22.52 -2.30 -9.82
CA ALA A 140 -22.32 -2.18 -11.26
C ALA A 140 -21.01 -2.85 -11.73
N SER A 141 -19.95 -2.75 -10.94
CA SER A 141 -18.68 -3.46 -11.15
C SER A 141 -17.90 -3.57 -9.83
N VAL A 142 -16.97 -4.52 -9.78
CA VAL A 142 -16.08 -4.73 -8.64
C VAL A 142 -14.63 -4.67 -9.12
N ASP A 143 -13.76 -4.09 -8.32
CA ASP A 143 -12.31 -4.14 -8.53
C ASP A 143 -11.65 -4.53 -7.20
N VAL A 144 -10.93 -5.64 -7.19
CA VAL A 144 -10.17 -6.10 -6.03
C VAL A 144 -8.71 -6.34 -6.40
N THR A 145 -8.20 -5.59 -7.38
CA THR A 145 -6.78 -5.56 -7.69
C THR A 145 -6.00 -4.76 -6.64
N GLY A 146 -4.81 -5.25 -6.27
CA GLY A 146 -3.88 -4.52 -5.39
C GLY A 146 -4.45 -4.10 -4.02
N GLY A 147 -3.93 -2.97 -3.51
CA GLY A 147 -4.32 -2.41 -2.21
C GLY A 147 -5.63 -1.61 -2.21
N ASP A 148 -6.15 -1.24 -3.38
CA ASP A 148 -7.25 -0.27 -3.53
C ASP A 148 -8.54 -0.95 -4.02
N ARG A 149 -9.09 -1.83 -3.17
CA ARG A 149 -10.35 -2.53 -3.45
C ARG A 149 -11.51 -1.55 -3.58
N SER A 150 -12.35 -1.70 -4.60
CA SER A 150 -13.50 -0.84 -4.82
C SER A 150 -14.73 -1.53 -5.41
N VAL A 151 -15.90 -0.92 -5.17
CA VAL A 151 -17.20 -1.35 -5.66
C VAL A 151 -17.90 -0.16 -6.29
N GLU A 152 -18.19 -0.21 -7.59
CA GLU A 152 -18.99 0.82 -8.28
C GLU A 152 -20.48 0.48 -8.13
N LEU A 153 -21.31 1.47 -7.80
CA LEU A 153 -22.75 1.33 -7.64
C LEU A 153 -23.52 1.66 -8.92
N GLN A 154 -24.65 0.99 -9.11
CA GLN A 154 -25.64 1.38 -10.10
C GLN A 154 -26.33 2.69 -9.69
N GLN A 155 -26.81 3.44 -10.67
CA GLN A 155 -27.64 4.61 -10.39
C GLN A 155 -28.88 4.20 -9.57
N GLY A 156 -29.13 4.95 -8.49
CA GLY A 156 -30.25 4.72 -7.58
C GLY A 156 -29.97 3.77 -6.41
N THR A 157 -28.81 3.10 -6.37
CA THR A 157 -28.35 2.35 -5.19
C THR A 157 -27.66 3.30 -4.21
N THR A 158 -28.12 3.32 -2.95
CA THR A 158 -27.60 4.24 -1.93
C THR A 158 -26.32 3.72 -1.26
N PHE A 159 -25.44 4.63 -0.85
CA PHE A 159 -24.21 4.28 -0.12
C PHE A 159 -24.48 3.50 1.18
N PRO A 160 -25.46 3.89 2.04
CA PRO A 160 -25.80 3.09 3.22
C PRO A 160 -26.21 1.65 2.89
N ALA A 161 -27.03 1.44 1.87
CA ALA A 161 -27.52 0.10 1.52
C ALA A 161 -26.41 -0.80 0.99
N ALA A 162 -25.51 -0.27 0.15
CA ALA A 162 -24.35 -1.02 -0.30
C ALA A 162 -23.37 -1.33 0.84
N THR A 163 -23.11 -0.34 1.70
CA THR A 163 -22.24 -0.48 2.88
C THR A 163 -22.71 -1.59 3.81
N ASP A 164 -24.01 -1.65 4.11
CA ASP A 164 -24.60 -2.69 4.97
C ASP A 164 -24.37 -4.11 4.43
N LEU A 165 -24.28 -4.27 3.10
CA LEU A 165 -24.06 -5.56 2.43
C LEU A 165 -22.58 -5.93 2.31
N VAL A 166 -21.69 -4.95 2.15
CA VAL A 166 -20.25 -5.18 1.96
C VAL A 166 -19.53 -5.40 3.30
N ARG A 167 -19.88 -4.65 4.35
CA ARG A 167 -19.20 -4.68 5.66
C ARG A 167 -18.93 -6.04 6.27
N PRO A 168 -19.87 -7.00 6.27
CA PRO A 168 -19.65 -8.31 6.90
C PRO A 168 -18.47 -9.10 6.34
N SER A 169 -18.03 -8.75 5.11
CA SER A 169 -16.93 -9.43 4.41
C SER A 169 -15.59 -8.70 4.48
N LEU A 170 -15.51 -7.53 5.12
CA LEU A 170 -14.29 -6.71 5.14
C LEU A 170 -13.24 -7.17 6.16
N GLY A 171 -13.65 -7.80 7.27
CA GLY A 171 -12.74 -8.07 8.38
C GLY A 171 -12.10 -6.76 8.87
N ASP A 172 -10.77 -6.71 8.94
CA ASP A 172 -10.01 -5.51 9.29
C ASP A 172 -9.67 -4.62 8.08
N GLY A 173 -10.09 -5.00 6.87
CA GLY A 173 -9.81 -4.27 5.63
C GLY A 173 -10.76 -3.11 5.36
N GLU A 174 -10.43 -2.36 4.30
CA GLU A 174 -11.23 -1.25 3.78
C GLU A 174 -11.59 -1.48 2.30
N VAL A 175 -12.65 -0.80 1.84
CA VAL A 175 -13.10 -0.82 0.44
C VAL A 175 -13.64 0.55 0.04
N GLY A 176 -13.29 1.04 -1.14
CA GLY A 176 -13.87 2.22 -1.74
C GLY A 176 -15.21 1.91 -2.42
N ILE A 177 -16.33 2.40 -1.89
CA ILE A 177 -17.62 2.37 -2.59
C ILE A 177 -17.71 3.62 -3.45
N ARG A 178 -18.03 3.48 -4.74
CA ARG A 178 -18.01 4.56 -5.72
C ARG A 178 -19.35 4.69 -6.45
N ARG A 179 -19.70 5.92 -6.81
CA ARG A 179 -20.85 6.24 -7.67
C ARG A 179 -20.51 7.49 -8.46
N GLY A 180 -20.05 7.32 -9.71
CA GLY A 180 -19.63 8.45 -10.53
C GLY A 180 -18.42 9.19 -9.94
N THR A 181 -18.61 10.46 -9.54
CA THR A 181 -17.56 11.29 -8.92
C THR A 181 -17.60 11.29 -7.39
N THR A 182 -18.46 10.45 -6.79
CA THR A 182 -18.52 10.28 -5.35
C THR A 182 -17.85 8.97 -4.94
N SER A 183 -16.96 9.02 -3.95
CA SER A 183 -16.30 7.87 -3.35
C SER A 183 -16.39 7.89 -1.82
N VAL A 184 -16.58 6.72 -1.24
CA VAL A 184 -16.61 6.53 0.21
C VAL A 184 -15.82 5.28 0.55
N ASP A 185 -14.69 5.45 1.22
CA ASP A 185 -13.98 4.33 1.81
C ASP A 185 -14.74 3.84 3.04
N VAL A 186 -14.88 2.52 3.15
CA VAL A 186 -15.66 1.86 4.19
C VAL A 186 -14.81 0.78 4.83
N SER A 187 -14.77 0.78 6.15
CA SER A 187 -14.26 -0.33 6.96
C SER A 187 -15.42 -1.10 7.59
N ALA A 188 -15.10 -2.15 8.36
CA ALA A 188 -16.12 -2.89 9.11
C ALA A 188 -16.95 -2.01 10.07
N ALA A 189 -16.42 -0.88 10.54
CA ALA A 189 -17.07 -0.01 11.53
C ALA A 189 -17.29 1.44 11.06
N ALA A 190 -16.52 1.93 10.10
CA ALA A 190 -16.55 3.33 9.66
C ALA A 190 -16.85 3.45 8.15
N PRO A 191 -17.35 4.61 7.68
CA PRO A 191 -17.90 5.71 8.47
C PRO A 191 -19.26 5.37 9.08
N ALA A 192 -19.71 6.10 10.10
CA ALA A 192 -21.02 5.86 10.71
C ALA A 192 -22.18 6.10 9.71
N ARG A 193 -23.36 5.53 10.01
CA ARG A 193 -24.55 5.66 9.14
C ARG A 193 -24.93 7.12 8.87
N SER A 194 -24.83 7.99 9.88
CA SER A 194 -25.10 9.43 9.77
C SER A 194 -24.20 10.12 8.73
N VAL A 195 -22.93 9.71 8.61
CA VAL A 195 -22.02 10.20 7.58
C VAL A 195 -22.40 9.65 6.20
N LEU A 196 -22.79 8.38 6.10
CA LEU A 196 -23.28 7.80 4.83
C LEU A 196 -24.57 8.50 4.35
N ASP A 197 -25.49 8.82 5.27
CA ASP A 197 -26.71 9.58 4.97
C ASP A 197 -26.40 11.04 4.58
N LEU A 198 -25.30 11.62 5.11
CA LEU A 198 -24.79 12.92 4.68
C LEU A 198 -24.22 12.87 3.26
N VAL A 199 -23.39 11.88 2.96
CA VAL A 199 -22.85 11.66 1.61
C VAL A 199 -23.98 11.53 0.60
N GLU A 200 -24.99 10.71 0.89
CA GLU A 200 -26.13 10.52 -0.01
C GLU A 200 -26.89 11.84 -0.29
N ARG A 201 -27.01 12.71 0.72
CA ARG A 201 -27.61 14.05 0.54
C ARG A 201 -26.73 15.00 -0.28
N LEU A 202 -25.41 14.94 -0.11
CA LEU A 202 -24.46 15.78 -0.84
C LEU A 202 -24.29 15.32 -2.29
N ASP A 203 -24.23 14.02 -2.55
CA ASP A 203 -24.18 13.45 -3.91
C ASP A 203 -25.43 13.82 -4.74
N ALA A 204 -26.59 13.94 -4.09
CA ALA A 204 -27.82 14.39 -4.74
C ALA A 204 -27.84 15.89 -5.08
N ARG A 205 -26.84 16.67 -4.65
CA ARG A 205 -26.78 18.12 -4.92
C ARG A 205 -26.20 18.37 -6.31
N PRO A 206 -26.89 19.14 -7.18
CA PRO A 206 -26.41 19.42 -8.53
C PRO A 206 -25.18 20.34 -8.56
N ASP A 207 -24.91 21.05 -7.46
CA ASP A 207 -23.77 21.94 -7.29
C ASP A 207 -22.53 21.23 -6.71
N VAL A 208 -22.59 19.92 -6.43
CA VAL A 208 -21.43 19.11 -6.00
C VAL A 208 -20.89 18.36 -7.22
N SER A 209 -19.60 18.54 -7.53
CA SER A 209 -18.95 17.91 -8.68
C SER A 209 -18.08 16.72 -8.31
N ASP A 210 -17.57 16.67 -7.09
CA ASP A 210 -16.72 15.61 -6.57
C ASP A 210 -16.89 15.52 -5.05
N LEU A 211 -16.88 14.30 -4.51
CA LEU A 211 -17.05 14.05 -3.09
C LEU A 211 -16.29 12.77 -2.70
N SER A 212 -15.28 12.89 -1.84
CA SER A 212 -14.56 11.73 -1.31
C SER A 212 -14.58 11.69 0.21
N VAL A 213 -14.84 10.52 0.78
CA VAL A 213 -14.81 10.28 2.22
C VAL A 213 -13.82 9.17 2.54
N SER A 214 -12.84 9.45 3.37
CA SER A 214 -11.90 8.46 3.88
C SER A 214 -11.97 8.41 5.41
N PRO A 215 -12.46 7.32 6.02
CA PRO A 215 -12.70 7.25 7.45
C PRO A 215 -11.40 7.24 8.26
N ARG A 216 -10.30 6.77 7.66
CA ARG A 216 -8.95 6.59 8.22
C ARG A 216 -8.95 5.81 9.56
N SER A 217 -8.01 4.89 9.71
CA SER A 217 -7.88 4.15 10.97
C SER A 217 -7.27 5.05 12.06
N ALA A 218 -7.80 4.99 13.28
CA ALA A 218 -7.20 5.68 14.42
C ALA A 218 -5.71 5.27 14.58
N PRO A 219 -4.79 6.19 14.91
CA PRO A 219 -5.01 7.53 15.41
C PRO A 219 -5.18 8.61 14.34
N ALA A 220 -5.41 8.27 13.06
CA ALA A 220 -5.74 9.30 12.06
C ALA A 220 -7.22 9.71 12.16
N ARG A 221 -7.52 10.94 11.72
CA ARG A 221 -8.90 11.44 11.62
C ARG A 221 -9.48 11.10 10.25
N GLY A 222 -10.77 10.86 10.21
CA GLY A 222 -11.50 10.80 8.94
C GLY A 222 -11.46 12.14 8.21
N ILE A 223 -11.50 12.08 6.88
CA ILE A 223 -11.44 13.23 5.96
C ILE A 223 -12.64 13.17 5.02
N ILE A 224 -13.28 14.32 4.80
CA ILE A 224 -14.27 14.54 3.75
C ILE A 224 -13.76 15.67 2.83
N ASP A 225 -13.51 15.36 1.57
CA ASP A 225 -13.18 16.35 0.55
C ASP A 225 -14.38 16.54 -0.38
N VAL A 226 -14.73 17.80 -0.67
CA VAL A 226 -15.87 18.13 -1.54
C VAL A 226 -15.50 19.23 -2.51
N GLU A 227 -15.82 19.03 -3.79
CA GLU A 227 -15.84 20.10 -4.79
C GLU A 227 -17.27 20.55 -5.05
N SER A 228 -17.53 21.86 -4.91
CA SER A 228 -18.87 22.40 -5.11
C SER A 228 -18.90 23.85 -5.61
N GLU A 229 -19.85 24.18 -6.49
CA GLU A 229 -20.14 25.55 -6.92
C GLU A 229 -20.67 26.44 -5.78
N ASP A 230 -21.15 25.85 -4.67
CA ASP A 230 -21.54 26.55 -3.44
C ASP A 230 -20.73 26.03 -2.22
N PRO A 231 -19.42 26.37 -2.12
CA PRO A 231 -18.59 25.87 -1.03
C PRO A 231 -19.11 26.24 0.37
N ALA A 232 -19.66 27.44 0.51
CA ALA A 232 -20.15 27.94 1.79
C ALA A 232 -21.41 27.19 2.26
N GLY A 233 -22.34 26.92 1.36
CA GLY A 233 -23.54 26.13 1.69
C GLY A 233 -23.22 24.69 2.01
N VAL A 234 -22.27 24.05 1.30
CA VAL A 234 -21.80 22.70 1.64
C VAL A 234 -21.09 22.68 2.99
N ALA A 235 -20.18 23.61 3.25
CA ALA A 235 -19.48 23.72 4.53
C ALA A 235 -20.45 23.91 5.71
N ALA A 236 -21.51 24.71 5.54
CA ALA A 236 -22.55 24.88 6.55
C ALA A 236 -23.34 23.59 6.83
N VAL A 237 -23.61 22.78 5.80
CA VAL A 237 -24.27 21.47 5.95
C VAL A 237 -23.37 20.48 6.71
N LEU A 238 -22.08 20.43 6.38
CA LEU A 238 -21.10 19.58 7.07
C LEU A 238 -20.93 19.99 8.54
N ALA A 239 -20.75 21.28 8.81
CA ALA A 239 -20.67 21.85 10.16
C ALA A 239 -21.94 21.61 11.00
N GLY A 240 -23.11 21.60 10.36
CA GLY A 240 -24.40 21.36 11.02
C GLY A 240 -24.79 19.89 11.19
N THR A 241 -24.01 18.94 10.65
CA THR A 241 -24.30 17.51 10.73
C THR A 241 -23.54 16.89 11.91
N PRO A 242 -24.21 16.18 12.85
CA PRO A 242 -23.52 15.52 13.96
C PRO A 242 -22.46 14.51 13.49
N ASP A 243 -21.33 14.47 14.19
CA ASP A 243 -20.34 13.40 14.06
C ASP A 243 -20.53 12.45 15.25
N GLU A 244 -21.43 11.47 15.09
CA GLU A 244 -21.85 10.60 16.20
C GLU A 244 -20.69 9.79 16.81
N ALA A 245 -19.70 9.41 16.00
CA ALA A 245 -18.53 8.67 16.48
C ALA A 245 -17.62 9.57 17.33
N ALA A 246 -17.42 10.82 16.88
CA ALA A 246 -16.66 11.81 17.66
C ALA A 246 -17.41 12.30 18.89
N ASP A 247 -18.73 12.45 18.81
CA ASP A 247 -19.59 12.83 19.93
C ASP A 247 -19.65 11.73 21.00
N ALA A 248 -19.55 10.46 20.59
CA ALA A 248 -19.44 9.31 21.49
C ALA A 248 -18.01 9.05 22.00
N GLY A 249 -17.00 9.77 21.49
CA GLY A 249 -15.59 9.57 21.83
C GLY A 249 -15.01 8.24 21.33
N THR A 250 -15.60 7.64 20.30
CA THR A 250 -15.14 6.37 19.72
C THR A 250 -14.23 6.54 18.51
N ALA A 251 -14.15 7.75 17.96
CA ALA A 251 -13.21 8.13 16.91
C ALA A 251 -12.84 9.62 17.02
N PRO A 252 -11.68 10.05 16.51
CA PRO A 252 -11.38 11.47 16.34
C PRO A 252 -12.38 12.14 15.41
N ARG A 253 -12.70 13.40 15.67
CA ARG A 253 -13.62 14.20 14.86
C ARG A 253 -13.14 14.34 13.42
N THR A 254 -14.07 14.11 12.50
CA THR A 254 -13.85 14.15 11.06
C THR A 254 -13.57 15.59 10.61
N ILE A 255 -12.48 15.78 9.87
CA ILE A 255 -12.17 17.05 9.20
C ILE A 255 -12.82 17.08 7.83
N PHE A 256 -13.22 18.25 7.37
CA PHE A 256 -13.66 18.43 5.99
C PHE A 256 -12.93 19.57 5.28
N PHE A 257 -12.81 19.44 3.96
CA PHE A 257 -12.31 20.45 3.04
C PHE A 257 -13.34 20.65 1.93
N VAL A 258 -13.79 21.89 1.73
CA VAL A 258 -14.70 22.23 0.64
C VAL A 258 -14.06 23.25 -0.27
N ARG A 259 -13.95 22.93 -1.57
CA ARG A 259 -13.34 23.79 -2.57
C ARG A 259 -14.29 24.05 -3.74
N ALA A 260 -14.12 25.20 -4.38
CA ALA A 260 -14.79 25.47 -5.66
C ALA A 260 -14.17 24.61 -6.78
N PRO A 261 -14.94 24.23 -7.82
CA PRO A 261 -14.42 23.42 -8.92
C PRO A 261 -13.26 24.11 -9.62
N TYR A 262 -12.30 23.33 -10.10
CA TYR A 262 -11.18 23.83 -10.88
C TYR A 262 -11.67 24.45 -12.20
N SER A 263 -11.79 25.78 -12.25
CA SER A 263 -11.79 26.48 -13.54
C SER A 263 -10.34 26.59 -14.04
N SER A 264 -10.09 26.31 -15.31
CA SER A 264 -8.80 26.45 -15.99
C SER A 264 -8.23 27.89 -16.00
N ALA A 265 -8.92 28.83 -15.34
CA ALA A 265 -8.58 30.24 -15.22
C ALA A 265 -8.11 30.66 -13.81
N ARG A 266 -8.00 29.74 -12.84
CA ARG A 266 -7.32 30.07 -11.58
C ARG A 266 -5.81 30.08 -11.80
N ASP A 267 -5.18 31.23 -11.55
CA ASP A 267 -3.79 31.24 -11.08
C ASP A 267 -3.69 30.23 -9.93
N ALA A 268 -2.61 29.45 -9.88
CA ALA A 268 -2.33 28.44 -8.86
C ALA A 268 -2.21 29.00 -7.42
N SER A 269 -2.74 30.20 -7.16
CA SER A 269 -2.79 30.86 -5.87
C SER A 269 -4.21 30.86 -5.28
N ARG A 270 -4.41 29.97 -4.31
CA ARG A 270 -5.04 30.26 -3.00
C ARG A 270 -6.39 31.01 -3.02
N ASP A 271 -7.46 30.41 -3.47
CA ASP A 271 -8.70 30.58 -2.70
C ASP A 271 -8.68 29.51 -1.61
N PRO A 272 -8.82 29.87 -0.33
CA PRO A 272 -8.68 28.91 0.76
C PRO A 272 -9.81 27.90 0.66
N ASP A 273 -9.46 26.61 0.68
CA ASP A 273 -10.40 25.55 0.98
C ASP A 273 -11.15 25.94 2.27
N LEU A 274 -12.49 25.88 2.25
CA LEU A 274 -13.26 26.03 3.47
C LEU A 274 -13.05 24.76 4.29
N THR A 275 -12.19 24.86 5.29
CA THR A 275 -11.92 23.79 6.22
C THR A 275 -12.76 23.91 7.48
N GLY A 276 -13.20 22.77 8.02
CA GLY A 276 -13.88 22.72 9.30
C GLY A 276 -13.98 21.30 9.84
N TRP A 277 -14.82 21.15 10.86
CA TRP A 277 -15.01 19.89 11.58
C TRP A 277 -16.47 19.52 11.53
N VAL A 278 -16.77 18.25 11.24
CA VAL A 278 -18.14 17.77 11.18
C VAL A 278 -18.81 17.96 12.55
N GLY A 279 -19.98 18.57 12.55
CA GLY A 279 -20.77 18.84 13.76
C GLY A 279 -20.31 20.01 14.63
N LEU A 280 -19.28 20.77 14.22
CA LEU A 280 -18.86 21.98 14.92
C LEU A 280 -19.11 23.23 14.08
N PRO A 281 -19.38 24.39 14.72
CA PRO A 281 -19.48 25.67 14.02
C PRO A 281 -18.25 25.96 13.14
N LEU A 282 -18.46 26.58 11.99
CA LEU A 282 -17.36 27.03 11.12
C LEU A 282 -16.43 27.97 11.87
N GLY A 283 -15.11 27.77 11.70
CA GLY A 283 -14.07 28.52 12.41
C GLY A 283 -13.77 28.01 13.83
N SER A 284 -14.39 26.91 14.27
CA SER A 284 -13.98 26.20 15.49
C SER A 284 -12.48 25.83 15.43
N PRO A 285 -11.74 25.96 16.54
CA PRO A 285 -10.36 25.48 16.60
C PRO A 285 -10.31 23.96 16.38
N ALA A 286 -9.13 23.44 16.02
CA ALA A 286 -8.91 22.01 15.92
C ALA A 286 -9.28 21.33 17.26
N PRO A 287 -10.14 20.30 17.24
CA PRO A 287 -10.44 19.49 18.41
C PRO A 287 -9.19 18.80 18.95
N ASP A 288 -9.12 18.69 20.27
CA ASP A 288 -8.04 18.01 21.00
C ASP A 288 -8.51 16.62 21.44
N ASP A 289 -8.66 15.75 20.45
CA ASP A 289 -9.26 14.40 20.51
C ASP A 289 -8.44 13.39 19.67
N LEU A 290 -7.25 13.79 19.25
CA LEU A 290 -6.20 12.87 18.85
C LEU A 290 -5.43 12.44 20.11
N PRO A 291 -4.97 11.18 20.19
CA PRO A 291 -4.06 10.80 21.24
C PRO A 291 -2.83 11.71 21.22
N ASP A 292 -2.45 12.22 22.39
CA ASP A 292 -1.26 13.03 22.53
C ASP A 292 -0.07 12.20 22.01
N PRO A 293 0.78 12.71 21.09
CA PRO A 293 1.98 11.98 20.66
C PRO A 293 2.90 11.62 21.84
N SER A 294 2.74 12.30 22.98
CA SER A 294 3.45 12.05 24.24
C SER A 294 2.83 10.91 25.07
N GLU A 295 1.58 10.56 24.82
CA GLU A 295 0.92 9.39 25.38
C GLU A 295 1.27 8.17 24.52
N THR A 296 2.46 7.63 24.75
CA THR A 296 2.71 6.22 24.46
C THR A 296 1.56 5.44 25.08
N SER A 297 0.75 4.76 24.26
CA SER A 297 -0.41 4.01 24.72
C SER A 297 0.01 3.24 25.97
N THR A 298 -0.48 3.68 27.13
CA THR A 298 -0.24 2.93 28.36
C THR A 298 -0.88 1.57 28.08
N PRO A 299 -0.10 0.48 28.03
CA PRO A 299 -0.66 -0.83 27.74
C PRO A 299 -1.84 -1.02 28.68
N ALA A 300 -2.99 -1.44 28.13
CA ALA A 300 -4.16 -1.76 28.93
C ALA A 300 -3.69 -2.55 30.16
N ALA A 301 -4.05 -2.07 31.36
CA ALA A 301 -3.60 -2.68 32.61
C ALA A 301 -3.79 -4.20 32.49
N PRO A 302 -2.71 -5.00 32.58
CA PRO A 302 -2.83 -6.43 32.36
C PRO A 302 -3.84 -6.97 33.37
N THR A 303 -4.91 -7.59 32.86
CA THR A 303 -5.78 -8.44 33.65
C THR A 303 -4.94 -9.58 34.21
N THR A 304 -4.42 -9.39 35.43
CA THR A 304 -3.48 -10.27 36.12
C THR A 304 -2.11 -10.32 35.41
N PRO A 305 -0.98 -10.04 36.09
CA PRO A 305 0.33 -10.26 35.48
C PRO A 305 0.43 -11.73 35.10
N ALA A 306 0.55 -12.02 33.79
CA ALA A 306 1.13 -13.28 33.38
C ALA A 306 2.51 -13.37 34.05
N PRO A 307 2.92 -14.55 34.57
CA PRO A 307 4.26 -14.70 35.11
C PRO A 307 5.27 -14.21 34.05
N PRO A 308 6.32 -13.46 34.43
CA PRO A 308 7.28 -12.93 33.48
C PRO A 308 7.77 -14.08 32.59
N PRO A 309 7.86 -13.88 31.26
CA PRO A 309 8.35 -14.91 30.38
C PRO A 309 9.71 -15.37 30.89
N VAL A 310 9.86 -16.69 31.06
CA VAL A 310 11.15 -17.26 31.40
C VAL A 310 12.01 -17.15 30.15
N LEU A 311 12.82 -16.09 30.09
CA LEU A 311 13.76 -15.90 29.00
C LEU A 311 14.89 -16.91 29.13
N VAL A 312 15.17 -17.61 28.03
CA VAL A 312 16.41 -18.38 27.86
C VAL A 312 17.60 -17.42 27.91
N ASP A 313 18.71 -17.87 28.50
CA ASP A 313 19.96 -17.09 28.55
C ASP A 313 20.51 -16.88 27.13
N VAL A 314 20.55 -15.62 26.71
CA VAL A 314 21.07 -15.17 25.40
C VAL A 314 22.30 -14.26 25.56
N THR A 315 23.03 -14.36 26.67
CA THR A 315 24.19 -13.49 26.95
C THR A 315 25.24 -13.53 25.83
N ALA A 316 25.45 -14.69 25.19
CA ALA A 316 26.38 -14.83 24.08
C ALA A 316 25.89 -14.09 22.81
N GLN A 317 24.59 -14.15 22.55
CA GLN A 317 23.94 -13.47 21.43
C GLN A 317 23.89 -11.96 21.65
N GLU A 318 23.63 -11.49 22.87
CA GLU A 318 23.73 -10.07 23.22
C GLU A 318 25.15 -9.53 23.04
N ALA A 319 26.17 -10.32 23.39
CA ALA A 319 27.56 -9.95 23.13
C ALA A 319 27.87 -9.88 21.62
N GLY A 320 27.35 -10.83 20.84
CA GLY A 320 27.49 -10.85 19.38
C GLY A 320 26.83 -9.66 18.70
N VAL A 321 25.56 -9.39 19.03
CA VAL A 321 24.79 -8.24 18.52
C VAL A 321 25.45 -6.92 18.93
N ARG A 322 25.89 -6.80 20.19
CA ARG A 322 26.61 -5.59 20.66
C ARG A 322 27.89 -5.37 19.86
N ALA A 323 28.74 -6.39 19.74
CA ALA A 323 30.01 -6.29 19.03
C ALA A 323 29.82 -5.96 17.54
N PHE A 324 28.79 -6.53 16.91
CA PHE A 324 28.42 -6.22 15.52
C PHE A 324 28.06 -4.74 15.33
N LEU A 325 27.18 -4.21 16.19
CA LEU A 325 26.75 -2.81 16.12
C LEU A 325 27.87 -1.83 16.49
N GLU A 326 28.72 -2.18 17.46
CA GLU A 326 29.90 -1.38 17.82
C GLU A 326 30.90 -1.31 16.66
N ALA A 327 31.15 -2.43 15.98
CA ALA A 327 32.02 -2.47 14.81
C ALA A 327 31.46 -1.64 13.66
N ALA A 328 30.15 -1.71 13.41
CA ALA A 328 29.47 -0.90 12.41
C ALA A 328 29.57 0.60 12.74
N ALA A 329 29.27 0.99 13.98
CA ALA A 329 29.38 2.38 14.41
C ALA A 329 30.82 2.92 14.30
N ALA A 330 31.83 2.10 14.63
CA ALA A 330 33.23 2.49 14.55
C ALA A 330 33.68 2.86 13.12
N THR A 331 33.02 2.34 12.07
CA THR A 331 33.33 2.70 10.67
C THR A 331 33.09 4.17 10.35
N THR A 332 32.21 4.83 11.12
CA THR A 332 31.87 6.24 10.95
C THR A 332 32.86 7.19 11.62
N GLY A 333 33.66 6.70 12.58
CA GLY A 333 34.51 7.52 13.42
C GLY A 333 33.77 8.39 14.45
N VAL A 334 32.43 8.27 14.54
CA VAL A 334 31.59 9.02 15.49
C VAL A 334 31.25 8.12 16.68
N PRO A 335 31.49 8.57 17.93
CA PRO A 335 31.09 7.81 19.12
C PRO A 335 29.57 7.61 19.17
N ALA A 336 29.13 6.37 19.38
CA ALA A 336 27.73 6.01 19.53
C ALA A 336 27.58 4.89 20.57
N GLU A 337 26.50 4.91 21.35
CA GLU A 337 26.23 3.93 22.40
C GLU A 337 25.31 2.81 21.89
N VAL A 338 25.73 1.57 22.09
CA VAL A 338 24.96 0.39 21.68
C VAL A 338 24.15 -0.14 22.86
N THR A 339 22.85 -0.26 22.63
CA THR A 339 21.92 -0.90 23.57
C THR A 339 21.58 -2.30 23.08
N THR A 340 21.49 -3.28 23.99
CA THR A 340 20.99 -4.62 23.69
C THR A 340 20.00 -5.08 24.74
N VAL A 341 19.01 -5.85 24.32
CA VAL A 341 17.99 -6.45 25.18
C VAL A 341 17.62 -7.84 24.69
N ALA A 342 17.33 -8.74 25.63
CA ALA A 342 16.73 -10.04 25.37
C ALA A 342 15.21 -9.91 25.19
N THR A 343 14.67 -10.45 24.10
CA THR A 343 13.23 -10.43 23.78
C THR A 343 12.76 -11.83 23.34
N GLN A 344 11.47 -12.12 23.47
CA GLN A 344 10.92 -13.36 22.91
C GLN A 344 10.81 -13.25 21.39
N CYS A 345 11.02 -14.37 20.71
CA CYS A 345 10.84 -14.44 19.26
C CYS A 345 9.37 -14.29 18.84
N GLU A 346 9.13 -13.64 17.71
CA GLU A 346 7.79 -13.40 17.16
C GLU A 346 7.10 -14.69 16.64
N ASP A 347 7.80 -15.83 16.63
CA ASP A 347 7.26 -17.13 16.20
C ASP A 347 6.27 -17.77 17.18
N GLY A 348 5.94 -17.07 18.28
CA GLY A 348 5.04 -17.53 19.34
C GLY A 348 5.64 -18.63 20.21
N SER A 349 6.93 -18.95 20.04
CA SER A 349 7.63 -19.92 20.88
C SER A 349 8.22 -19.28 22.14
N ALA A 350 8.62 -20.10 23.11
CA ALA A 350 9.37 -19.64 24.29
C ALA A 350 10.85 -19.32 23.98
N ALA A 351 11.23 -19.23 22.70
CA ALA A 351 12.58 -18.89 22.30
C ALA A 351 12.88 -17.41 22.59
N THR A 352 14.13 -17.13 22.95
CA THR A 352 14.63 -15.78 23.19
C THR A 352 15.62 -15.40 22.08
N GLN A 353 15.58 -14.15 21.63
CA GLN A 353 16.60 -13.53 20.79
C GLN A 353 17.19 -12.28 21.48
N ALA A 354 18.41 -11.93 21.10
CA ALA A 354 19.00 -10.65 21.46
C ALA A 354 18.69 -9.63 20.35
N THR A 355 18.17 -8.47 20.74
CA THR A 355 17.95 -7.33 19.84
C THR A 355 18.84 -6.19 20.28
N GLY A 356 19.46 -5.49 19.33
CA GLY A 356 20.32 -4.34 19.61
C GLY A 356 19.98 -3.15 18.73
N SER A 357 20.29 -1.96 19.24
CA SER A 357 20.13 -0.71 18.50
C SER A 357 21.20 0.31 18.85
N VAL A 358 21.50 1.18 17.88
CA VAL A 358 22.43 2.31 18.05
C VAL A 358 22.02 3.48 17.16
N LEU A 359 22.08 4.69 17.72
CA LEU A 359 21.96 5.95 16.98
C LEU A 359 23.34 6.58 16.87
N ILE A 360 23.81 6.74 15.64
CA ILE A 360 25.09 7.39 15.33
C ILE A 360 24.81 8.85 14.96
N PRO A 361 25.16 9.84 15.81
CA PRO A 361 24.83 11.24 15.58
C PRO A 361 25.78 11.89 14.58
N ILE A 362 25.80 11.40 13.34
CA ILE A 362 26.76 11.79 12.28
C ILE A 362 26.83 13.30 12.03
N PHE A 363 25.73 14.03 12.18
CA PHE A 363 25.67 15.49 11.98
C PHE A 363 26.43 16.31 13.04
N THR A 364 26.93 15.65 14.09
CA THR A 364 27.82 16.30 15.06
C THR A 364 29.26 16.40 14.58
N ALA A 365 29.63 15.64 13.54
CA ALA A 365 31.00 15.53 13.04
C ALA A 365 31.13 15.62 11.51
N MET A 366 30.03 15.42 10.77
CA MET A 366 30.00 15.37 9.30
C MET A 366 28.78 16.13 8.76
N ASP A 367 28.95 16.83 7.64
CA ASP A 367 27.87 17.57 6.96
C ASP A 367 27.01 16.68 6.05
N GLU A 368 27.55 15.53 5.62
CA GLU A 368 26.89 14.62 4.67
C GLU A 368 26.71 13.21 5.29
N PRO A 369 25.49 12.63 5.23
CA PRO A 369 25.20 11.32 5.80
C PRO A 369 25.57 10.14 4.89
N GLN A 370 25.78 10.38 3.59
CA GLN A 370 26.01 9.31 2.62
C GLN A 370 27.34 8.57 2.83
N PRO A 371 28.49 9.25 3.04
CA PRO A 371 29.76 8.54 3.25
C PRO A 371 29.77 7.58 4.46
N PRO A 372 29.26 7.94 5.66
CA PRO A 372 29.17 6.99 6.76
C PRO A 372 28.14 5.88 6.53
N PHE A 373 27.04 6.17 5.83
CA PHE A 373 26.06 5.14 5.44
C PHE A 373 26.69 4.07 4.54
N ASP A 374 27.42 4.49 3.51
CA ASP A 374 28.12 3.60 2.58
C ASP A 374 29.24 2.81 3.26
N ALA A 375 29.89 3.38 4.28
CA ALA A 375 30.91 2.69 5.07
C ALA A 375 30.30 1.55 5.90
N ILE A 376 29.15 1.79 6.54
CA ILE A 376 28.45 0.80 7.34
C ILE A 376 27.94 -0.35 6.47
N THR A 377 27.23 -0.06 5.38
CA THR A 377 26.67 -1.09 4.49
C THR A 377 27.75 -1.92 3.80
N ARG A 378 28.89 -1.29 3.43
CA ARG A 378 30.07 -2.02 2.95
C ARG A 378 30.63 -2.96 4.03
N SER A 379 30.71 -2.52 5.28
CA SER A 379 31.18 -3.38 6.37
C SER A 379 30.27 -4.59 6.61
N TRP A 380 28.96 -4.43 6.39
CA TRP A 380 27.99 -5.53 6.48
C TRP A 380 28.12 -6.51 5.31
N THR A 381 28.34 -5.98 4.11
CA THR A 381 28.64 -6.79 2.93
C THR A 381 29.92 -7.60 3.12
N ASP A 382 30.99 -6.96 3.61
CA ASP A 382 32.27 -7.61 3.92
C ASP A 382 32.12 -8.66 5.02
N ALA A 383 31.20 -8.44 5.96
CA ALA A 383 30.85 -9.42 6.96
C ALA A 383 30.05 -10.60 6.37
N GLY A 384 29.46 -10.49 5.19
CA GLY A 384 28.67 -11.54 4.54
C GLY A 384 27.16 -11.40 4.73
N PHE A 385 26.66 -10.20 5.04
CA PHE A 385 25.24 -9.90 4.95
C PHE A 385 24.84 -9.62 3.49
N VAL A 386 23.61 -9.99 3.16
CA VAL A 386 23.00 -9.73 1.85
C VAL A 386 21.84 -8.75 2.04
N PRO A 387 21.64 -7.77 1.14
CA PRO A 387 20.47 -6.91 1.17
C PRO A 387 19.18 -7.73 1.07
N GLY A 388 18.26 -7.51 2.00
CA GLY A 388 16.98 -8.23 2.14
C GLY A 388 15.73 -7.41 1.79
N GLY A 389 15.88 -6.11 1.51
CA GLY A 389 14.80 -5.23 1.09
C GLY A 389 14.95 -3.79 1.57
N HIS A 390 14.10 -2.89 1.09
CA HIS A 390 14.01 -1.50 1.52
C HIS A 390 12.55 -1.16 1.82
N ALA A 391 12.29 -0.53 2.98
CA ALA A 391 10.97 -0.01 3.29
C ALA A 391 11.08 1.27 4.12
N MET A 392 10.32 2.31 3.76
CA MET A 392 10.20 3.55 4.52
C MET A 392 11.57 4.22 4.86
N GLY A 393 12.53 4.19 3.93
CA GLY A 393 13.86 4.76 4.13
C GLY A 393 14.81 3.90 4.98
N ARG A 394 14.46 2.64 5.22
CA ARG A 394 15.27 1.67 5.98
C ARG A 394 15.69 0.51 5.08
N ASP A 395 16.98 0.22 5.07
CA ASP A 395 17.54 -0.95 4.39
C ASP A 395 17.64 -2.11 5.36
N TYR A 396 17.18 -3.28 4.92
CA TYR A 396 17.24 -4.52 5.69
C TYR A 396 18.29 -5.44 5.10
N TRP A 397 18.98 -6.15 5.98
CA TRP A 397 20.10 -7.01 5.66
C TRP A 397 19.94 -8.33 6.40
N THR A 398 20.14 -9.43 5.70
CA THR A 398 20.06 -10.78 6.27
C THR A 398 21.43 -11.44 6.25
N ALA A 399 21.77 -12.12 7.33
CA ALA A 399 22.96 -12.94 7.41
C ALA A 399 22.78 -14.21 6.57
N GLY A 400 23.84 -14.67 5.90
CA GLY A 400 23.89 -16.03 5.38
C GLY A 400 23.89 -17.07 6.51
N ASP A 401 23.45 -18.30 6.20
CA ASP A 401 23.31 -19.38 7.19
C ASP A 401 24.61 -19.64 7.99
N GLY A 402 24.49 -19.66 9.33
CA GLY A 402 25.51 -20.22 10.22
C GLY A 402 26.63 -19.27 10.70
N ARG A 403 26.36 -17.97 10.87
CA ARG A 403 27.34 -17.04 11.47
C ARG A 403 27.69 -17.40 12.91
N ALA A 404 28.98 -17.28 13.25
CA ALA A 404 29.50 -17.58 14.58
C ALA A 404 29.11 -16.53 15.65
N ASP A 405 28.77 -15.31 15.26
CA ASP A 405 28.33 -14.23 16.16
C ASP A 405 26.81 -14.26 16.44
N GLY A 406 26.07 -15.16 15.78
CA GLY A 406 24.66 -15.39 16.03
C GLY A 406 23.72 -14.30 15.52
N VAL A 407 24.21 -13.27 14.82
CA VAL A 407 23.38 -12.21 14.24
C VAL A 407 22.67 -12.74 12.98
N ALA A 408 21.34 -12.63 12.95
CA ALA A 408 20.48 -13.12 11.88
C ALA A 408 20.10 -12.01 10.89
N SER A 409 19.85 -10.80 11.39
CA SER A 409 19.42 -9.67 10.57
C SER A 409 19.97 -8.35 11.12
N ALA A 410 20.07 -7.36 10.23
CA ALA A 410 20.42 -5.99 10.56
C ALA A 410 19.59 -5.01 9.73
N SER A 411 19.39 -3.79 10.24
CA SER A 411 18.77 -2.72 9.45
C SER A 411 19.45 -1.38 9.70
N ILE A 412 19.47 -0.54 8.66
CA ILE A 412 20.04 0.81 8.69
C ILE A 412 19.03 1.80 8.15
N ARG A 413 18.90 2.96 8.81
CA ARG A 413 18.04 4.06 8.36
C ARG A 413 18.70 5.40 8.59
N GLY A 414 18.65 6.27 7.59
CA GLY A 414 18.95 7.70 7.77
C GLY A 414 17.78 8.43 8.43
N ALA A 415 18.06 9.30 9.38
CA ALA A 415 17.10 10.16 10.06
C ALA A 415 17.68 11.57 10.27
N SER A 416 16.84 12.52 10.69
CA SER A 416 17.27 13.91 10.93
C SER A 416 18.28 14.06 12.07
N ASP A 417 18.35 13.08 12.97
CA ASP A 417 19.25 13.04 14.13
C ASP A 417 20.50 12.16 13.90
N GLY A 418 20.59 11.45 12.77
CA GLY A 418 21.76 10.67 12.40
C GLY A 418 21.44 9.38 11.65
N ILE A 419 22.25 8.33 11.88
CA ILE A 419 22.05 6.99 11.31
C ILE A 419 21.60 6.04 12.42
N HIS A 420 20.44 5.42 12.24
CA HIS A 420 19.89 4.40 13.14
C HIS A 420 20.25 3.01 12.63
N LEU A 421 20.89 2.20 13.46
CA LEU A 421 21.15 0.79 13.20
C LEU A 421 20.36 -0.09 14.17
N SER A 422 19.86 -1.21 13.68
CA SER A 422 19.36 -2.30 14.52
C SER A 422 19.93 -3.64 14.06
N ALA A 423 20.03 -4.60 14.97
CA ALA A 423 20.42 -5.96 14.66
C ALA A 423 19.72 -6.95 15.60
N GLU A 424 19.45 -8.15 15.09
CA GLU A 424 18.76 -9.21 15.82
C GLU A 424 19.54 -10.52 15.70
N SER A 425 19.59 -11.29 16.78
CA SER A 425 20.17 -12.63 16.77
C SER A 425 19.19 -13.69 16.30
N VAL A 426 19.70 -14.87 15.99
CA VAL A 426 18.86 -16.07 15.87
C VAL A 426 18.14 -16.37 17.18
N CYS A 427 16.97 -17.01 17.07
CA CYS A 427 16.20 -17.49 18.21
C CYS A 427 16.87 -18.69 18.90
N VAL A 428 17.00 -18.63 20.22
CA VAL A 428 17.60 -19.66 21.08
C VAL A 428 16.53 -20.26 22.00
N ARG A 429 16.54 -21.58 22.17
CA ARG A 429 15.57 -22.33 22.98
C ARG A 429 16.21 -23.01 24.18
#